data_AF-X8J0F7-F1
#
_entry.id   AF-X8J0F7-F1
#
_cell.length_a   1.000
_cell.length_b   1.000
_cell.length_c   1.000
_cell.angle_alpha   90.00
_cell.angle_beta   90.00
_cell.angle_gamma   90.00
#
_symmetry.space_group_name_H-M   'P 1'
#
loop_
_entity.id
_entity.type
_entity.pdbx_description
1 polymer ?
#
loop_
_entity_poly.entity_id
_entity_poly.type
_entity_poly.pdbx_seq_one_letter_code
_entity_poly.pdbx_strand_id
1 'polypeptide(L)'
;MPSQSASIRELEEFAALPSLRHLTVNLDLKHPDLPTELDFECTTLETLTSSGPVRLSTVYKDLSLSARVLLSLWPSLERVTWSDEDPARTQLAHFFNSEVLPFNRKLLFGTHRDDAESSANMSKKEMKALFKLVMEDVEEADSDSDVDTYFSEESGSE
;
A
#
# COMPACT_ATOMS: atom_id res chain seq x y z
N MET A 1 17.91 -14.07 7.71
CA MET A 1 17.37 -13.36 8.89
C MET A 1 15.87 -13.32 8.74
N PRO A 2 15.05 -13.53 9.78
CA PRO A 2 13.62 -13.34 9.63
C PRO A 2 13.41 -11.88 9.23
N SER A 3 12.74 -11.68 8.08
CA SER A 3 12.46 -10.38 7.49
C SER A 3 11.42 -9.68 8.38
N GLN A 4 11.86 -9.09 9.49
CA GLN A 4 10.99 -8.27 10.32
C GLN A 4 10.51 -7.11 9.46
N SER A 5 9.20 -7.08 9.22
CA SER A 5 8.57 -5.94 8.58
C SER A 5 8.65 -4.75 9.53
N ALA A 6 9.02 -3.58 9.02
CA ALA A 6 9.00 -2.34 9.76
C ALA A 6 7.56 -1.98 10.10
N SER A 7 7.24 -2.02 11.38
CA SER A 7 6.02 -1.49 11.96
C SER A 7 6.00 0.03 11.87
N ILE A 8 4.81 0.64 12.00
CA ILE A 8 4.66 2.10 11.99
C ILE A 8 5.49 2.76 13.10
N ARG A 9 5.61 2.11 14.26
CA ARG A 9 6.46 2.59 15.36
C ARG A 9 7.94 2.65 14.97
N GLU A 10 8.45 1.66 14.25
CA GLU A 10 9.82 1.70 13.74
C GLU A 10 9.98 2.79 12.67
N LEU A 11 8.96 3.03 11.84
CA LEU A 11 8.95 4.14 10.88
C LEU A 11 8.98 5.51 11.58
N GLU A 12 8.29 5.68 12.72
CA GLU A 12 8.37 6.89 13.55
C GLU A 12 9.79 7.14 14.06
N GLU A 13 10.47 6.10 14.57
CA GLU A 13 11.85 6.20 15.03
C GLU A 13 12.80 6.63 13.90
N PHE A 14 12.60 6.09 12.69
CA PHE A 14 13.37 6.53 11.52
C PHE A 14 13.04 7.96 11.10
N ALA A 15 11.78 8.37 11.20
CA ALA A 15 11.34 9.70 10.84
C ALA A 15 11.93 10.80 11.74
N ALA A 16 12.34 10.45 12.96
CA ALA A 16 13.05 11.33 13.89
C ALA A 16 14.56 11.50 13.58
N LEU A 17 15.14 10.71 12.66
CA LEU A 17 16.57 10.77 12.37
C LEU A 17 16.95 11.96 11.47
N PRO A 18 17.73 12.94 11.96
CA PRO A 18 18.06 14.13 11.18
C PRO A 18 18.82 13.75 9.91
N SER A 19 18.51 14.42 8.81
CA SER A 19 19.14 14.24 7.48
C SER A 19 18.93 12.87 6.81
N LEU A 20 17.95 12.07 7.26
CA LEU A 20 17.56 10.83 6.56
C LEU A 20 16.94 11.17 5.20
N ARG A 21 17.63 10.80 4.11
CA ARG A 21 17.16 11.02 2.72
C ARG A 21 16.67 9.75 2.02
N HIS A 22 17.19 8.61 2.45
CA HIS A 22 16.89 7.30 1.88
C HIS A 22 16.70 6.30 3.02
N LEU A 23 15.62 5.53 2.97
CA LEU A 23 15.32 4.46 3.92
C LEU A 23 15.00 3.18 3.14
N THR A 24 15.63 2.08 3.53
CA THR A 24 15.34 0.74 2.98
C THR A 24 14.94 -0.17 4.13
N VAL A 25 13.69 -0.64 4.12
CA VAL A 25 13.11 -1.50 5.16
C VAL A 25 12.18 -2.52 4.50
N ASN A 26 11.81 -3.59 5.18
CA ASN A 26 10.73 -4.46 4.70
C ASN A 26 9.39 -3.83 5.12
N LEU A 27 8.63 -3.21 4.21
CA LEU A 27 7.45 -2.42 4.58
C LEU A 27 6.16 -3.25 4.51
N ASP A 28 5.37 -3.24 5.60
CA ASP A 28 4.06 -3.88 5.65
C ASP A 28 2.97 -2.86 5.98
N LEU A 29 2.12 -2.56 5.00
CA LEU A 29 1.00 -1.61 5.07
C LEU A 29 -0.33 -2.32 4.82
N LYS A 30 -0.39 -3.63 5.03
CA LYS A 30 -1.63 -4.40 4.85
C LYS A 30 -2.68 -4.01 5.88
N HIS A 31 -2.24 -3.68 7.08
CA HIS A 31 -3.10 -3.26 8.20
C HIS A 31 -2.50 -2.00 8.82
N PRO A 32 -2.74 -0.82 8.21
CA PRO A 32 -2.13 0.42 8.69
C PRO A 32 -2.76 0.84 10.02
N ASP A 33 -1.90 0.99 11.03
CA ASP A 33 -2.26 1.63 12.30
C ASP A 33 -2.09 3.16 12.20
N LEU A 34 -2.68 3.89 13.14
CA LEU A 34 -2.43 5.32 13.25
C LEU A 34 -1.09 5.54 13.98
N PRO A 35 -0.28 6.53 13.55
CA PRO A 35 0.92 6.88 14.27
C PRO A 35 0.56 7.44 15.65
N THR A 36 1.46 7.25 16.60
CA THR A 36 1.44 7.97 17.88
C THR A 36 1.75 9.44 17.61
N GLU A 37 1.27 10.37 18.45
CA GLU A 37 1.49 11.82 18.26
C GLU A 37 2.95 12.14 17.87
N LEU A 38 3.11 12.79 16.71
CA LEU A 38 4.41 13.11 16.13
C LEU A 38 4.96 14.38 16.80
N ASP A 39 5.67 14.21 17.90
CA ASP A 39 6.27 15.32 18.67
C ASP A 39 7.65 15.76 18.13
N PHE A 40 8.03 15.34 16.92
CA PHE A 40 9.34 15.60 16.33
C PHE A 40 9.26 16.34 15.00
N GLU A 41 10.31 17.12 14.72
CA GLU A 41 10.45 17.81 13.44
C GLU A 41 10.68 16.78 12.33
N CYS A 42 9.70 16.66 11.43
CA CYS A 42 9.68 15.62 10.40
C CYS A 42 10.82 15.81 9.38
N THR A 43 11.40 14.70 8.95
CA THR A 43 12.57 14.68 8.07
C THR A 43 12.21 14.78 6.58
N THR A 44 13.18 15.20 5.76
CA THR A 44 13.02 15.36 4.31
C THR A 44 13.29 14.05 3.54
N LEU A 45 12.73 12.94 4.00
CA LEU A 45 12.85 11.67 3.27
C LEU A 45 12.08 11.78 1.95
N GLU A 46 12.78 11.67 0.83
CA GLU A 46 12.17 11.75 -0.51
C GLU A 46 11.79 10.36 -1.05
N THR A 47 12.58 9.34 -0.70
CA THR A 47 12.41 7.96 -1.21
C THR A 47 12.44 6.93 -0.09
N LEU A 48 11.35 6.18 0.03
CA LEU A 48 11.22 4.98 0.87
C LEU A 48 11.31 3.73 -0.01
N THR A 49 12.17 2.78 0.34
CA THR A 49 12.35 1.53 -0.39
C THR A 49 11.89 0.35 0.47
N SER A 50 10.90 -0.40 -0.03
CA SER A 50 10.52 -1.69 0.50
C SER A 50 11.38 -2.79 -0.12
N SER A 51 12.21 -3.45 0.69
CA SER A 51 13.14 -4.50 0.26
C SER A 51 12.54 -5.91 0.26
N GLY A 52 11.22 -6.02 0.38
CA GLY A 52 10.49 -7.29 0.40
C GLY A 52 9.22 -7.22 -0.44
N PRO A 53 8.46 -8.33 -0.51
CA PRO A 53 7.22 -8.40 -1.25
C PRO A 53 6.29 -7.24 -0.89
N VAL A 54 5.56 -6.74 -1.88
CA VAL A 54 4.56 -5.69 -1.70
C VAL A 54 3.48 -6.20 -0.76
N ARG A 55 3.35 -5.54 0.38
CA ARG A 55 2.32 -5.82 1.39
C ARG A 55 1.43 -4.62 1.57
N LEU A 56 0.58 -4.40 0.58
CA LEU A 56 -0.42 -3.35 0.56
C LEU A 56 -1.80 -3.94 0.81
N SER A 57 -2.65 -3.22 1.55
CA SER A 57 -4.07 -3.57 1.64
C SER A 57 -4.71 -3.45 0.27
N THR A 58 -5.59 -4.37 -0.08
CA THR A 58 -6.45 -4.18 -1.24
C THR A 58 -7.52 -3.12 -0.93
N VAL A 59 -7.85 -2.81 0.32
CA VAL A 59 -8.90 -1.84 0.61
C VAL A 59 -8.42 -0.40 0.41
N TYR A 60 -9.08 0.37 -0.48
CA TYR A 60 -8.71 1.77 -0.75
C TYR A 60 -8.62 2.67 0.49
N LYS A 61 -9.51 2.46 1.49
CA LYS A 61 -9.48 3.20 2.75
C LYS A 61 -8.15 2.99 3.49
N ASP A 62 -7.68 1.76 3.51
CA ASP A 62 -6.44 1.37 4.17
C ASP A 62 -5.24 1.87 3.37
N LEU A 63 -5.27 1.79 2.04
CA LEU A 63 -4.24 2.42 1.19
C LEU A 63 -4.15 3.93 1.42
N SER A 64 -5.29 4.61 1.49
CA SER A 64 -5.34 6.04 1.76
C SER A 64 -4.83 6.35 3.17
N LEU A 65 -5.18 5.54 4.16
CA LEU A 65 -4.65 5.67 5.52
C LEU A 65 -3.14 5.52 5.52
N SER A 66 -2.62 4.47 4.88
CA SER A 66 -1.18 4.21 4.74
C SER A 66 -0.46 5.40 4.12
N ALA A 67 -0.98 5.95 3.02
CA ALA A 67 -0.41 7.12 2.36
C ALA A 67 -0.39 8.35 3.30
N ARG A 68 -1.45 8.56 4.08
CA ARG A 68 -1.51 9.66 5.06
C ARG A 68 -0.47 9.47 6.16
N VAL A 69 -0.35 8.27 6.72
CA VAL A 69 0.67 8.00 7.76
C VAL A 69 2.06 8.28 7.23
N LEU A 70 2.39 7.75 6.05
CA LEU A 70 3.71 7.99 5.43
C LEU A 70 3.98 9.46 5.16
N LEU A 71 2.98 10.22 4.69
CA LEU A 71 3.12 11.65 4.44
C LEU A 71 3.19 12.48 5.72
N SER A 72 2.56 12.03 6.81
CA SER A 72 2.71 12.65 8.13
C SER A 72 4.12 12.46 8.68
N LEU A 73 4.70 11.27 8.51
CA LEU A 73 6.08 10.98 8.91
C LEU A 73 7.10 11.72 8.03
N TRP A 74 6.84 11.77 6.73
CA TRP A 74 7.73 12.34 5.71
C TRP A 74 6.94 13.20 4.72
N PRO A 75 6.74 14.48 5.02
CA PRO A 75 5.98 15.40 4.15
C PRO A 75 6.58 15.54 2.74
N SER A 76 7.89 15.32 2.60
CA SER A 76 8.63 15.37 1.32
C SER A 76 8.66 14.04 0.56
N LEU A 77 8.05 12.96 1.09
CA LEU A 77 8.08 11.65 0.47
C LEU A 77 7.42 11.70 -0.89
N GLU A 78 8.17 11.42 -1.96
CA GLU A 78 7.67 11.50 -3.34
C GLU A 78 7.03 10.19 -3.80
N ARG A 79 7.71 9.07 -3.51
CA ARG A 79 7.35 7.71 -3.98
C ARG A 79 7.83 6.64 -2.99
N VAL A 80 7.20 5.47 -3.06
CA VAL A 80 7.65 4.25 -2.39
C VAL A 80 8.11 3.24 -3.44
N THR A 81 9.38 2.85 -3.40
CA THR A 81 9.91 1.81 -4.29
C THR A 81 9.63 0.46 -3.67
N TRP A 82 9.11 -0.48 -4.46
CA TRP A 82 8.80 -1.83 -4.00
C TRP A 82 9.58 -2.87 -4.80
N SER A 83 9.97 -3.95 -4.13
CA SER A 83 10.66 -5.07 -4.76
C SER A 83 9.75 -6.30 -4.71
N ASP A 84 9.07 -6.63 -5.82
CA ASP A 84 8.25 -7.83 -5.92
C ASP A 84 8.36 -8.45 -7.31
N GLU A 85 8.14 -9.75 -7.39
CA GLU A 85 8.14 -10.53 -8.62
C GLU A 85 6.71 -10.76 -9.14
N ASP A 86 5.70 -10.56 -8.27
CA ASP A 86 4.30 -10.76 -8.60
C ASP A 86 3.71 -9.56 -9.36
N PRO A 87 3.18 -9.78 -10.58
CA PRO A 87 2.63 -8.71 -11.41
C PRO A 87 1.42 -7.99 -10.79
N ALA A 88 0.50 -8.71 -10.13
CA ALA A 88 -0.69 -8.12 -9.54
C ALA A 88 -0.31 -7.20 -8.37
N ARG A 89 0.63 -7.65 -7.54
CA ARG A 89 1.16 -6.83 -6.45
C ARG A 89 1.96 -5.62 -6.97
N THR A 90 2.67 -5.77 -8.08
CA THR A 90 3.37 -4.67 -8.75
C THR A 90 2.40 -3.62 -9.30
N GLN A 91 1.26 -4.02 -9.87
CA GLN A 91 0.22 -3.10 -10.31
C GLN A 91 -0.38 -2.30 -9.14
N LEU A 92 -0.63 -2.97 -8.00
CA LEU A 92 -1.12 -2.30 -6.80
C LEU A 92 -0.12 -1.27 -6.26
N ALA A 93 1.18 -1.61 -6.26
CA ALA A 93 2.26 -0.70 -5.91
C ALA A 93 2.35 0.50 -6.87
N HIS A 94 2.16 0.26 -8.17
CA HIS A 94 2.09 1.33 -9.17
C HIS A 94 0.91 2.26 -8.89
N PHE A 95 -0.30 1.72 -8.71
CA PHE A 95 -1.50 2.49 -8.37
C PHE A 95 -1.33 3.31 -7.09
N PHE A 96 -0.69 2.75 -6.07
CA PHE A 96 -0.38 3.47 -4.83
C PHE A 96 0.48 4.71 -5.11
N ASN A 97 1.54 4.58 -5.92
CA ASN A 97 2.45 5.67 -6.25
C ASN A 97 1.87 6.69 -7.22
N SER A 98 1.07 6.26 -8.21
CA SER A 98 0.55 7.15 -9.24
C SER A 98 -0.71 7.90 -8.80
N GLU A 99 -1.58 7.26 -8.00
CA GLU A 99 -2.88 7.81 -7.64
C GLU A 99 -2.98 8.13 -6.14
N VAL A 100 -2.78 7.12 -5.27
CA VAL A 100 -3.13 7.24 -3.85
C VAL A 100 -2.22 8.23 -3.10
N LEU A 101 -0.91 8.10 -3.28
CA LEU A 101 0.07 8.95 -2.59
C LEU A 101 -0.02 10.41 -3.05
N PRO A 102 -0.05 10.75 -4.35
CA PRO A 102 -0.21 12.13 -4.80
C PRO A 102 -1.55 12.75 -4.40
N PHE A 103 -2.65 11.97 -4.45
CA PHE A 103 -3.96 12.44 -4.02
C PHE A 103 -3.95 12.84 -2.54
N ASN A 104 -3.42 11.99 -1.66
CA ASN A 104 -3.35 12.30 -0.23
C ASN A 104 -2.37 13.45 0.07
N ARG A 105 -1.27 13.59 -0.69
CA ARG A 105 -0.37 14.74 -0.57
C ARG A 105 -1.08 16.06 -0.87
N LYS A 106 -1.82 16.12 -1.98
CA LYS A 106 -2.63 17.30 -2.34
C LYS A 106 -3.67 17.62 -1.27
N LEU A 107 -4.31 16.59 -0.71
CA LEU A 107 -5.31 16.75 0.35
C LEU A 107 -4.72 17.29 1.66
N LEU A 108 -3.51 16.86 2.04
CA LEU A 108 -2.86 17.23 3.30
C LEU A 108 -2.11 18.56 3.23
N PHE A 109 -1.43 18.85 2.11
CA PHE A 109 -0.50 19.97 1.99
C PHE A 109 -0.86 20.98 0.90
N GLY A 110 -1.90 20.73 0.12
CA GLY A 110 -2.37 21.68 -0.89
C GLY A 110 -3.00 22.91 -0.24
N THR A 111 -2.57 24.11 -0.67
CA THR A 111 -3.18 25.39 -0.27
C THR A 111 -4.63 25.50 -0.75
N HIS A 112 -5.45 26.14 0.09
CA HIS A 112 -6.87 26.41 -0.17
C HIS A 112 -7.08 27.25 -1.45
N ARG A 113 -8.12 26.87 -2.20
CA ARG A 113 -8.90 27.60 -3.21
C ARG A 113 -8.41 27.67 -4.67
N ASP A 114 -9.36 27.24 -5.51
CA ASP A 114 -9.68 27.66 -6.90
C ASP A 114 -9.20 26.79 -8.09
N ASP A 115 -8.28 25.84 -7.90
CA ASP A 115 -7.98 24.81 -8.93
C ASP A 115 -8.48 23.39 -8.57
N ALA A 116 -9.11 23.24 -7.41
CA ALA A 116 -9.63 21.95 -6.94
C ALA A 116 -10.94 21.53 -7.65
N GLU A 117 -11.61 22.41 -8.39
CA GLU A 117 -12.88 22.09 -9.06
C GLU A 117 -12.68 21.37 -10.41
N SER A 118 -11.52 21.50 -11.06
CA SER A 118 -11.29 20.93 -12.39
C SER A 118 -10.63 19.54 -12.38
N SER A 119 -9.95 19.15 -11.30
CA SER A 119 -9.30 17.82 -11.18
C SER A 119 -9.93 16.88 -10.15
N ALA A 120 -10.87 17.36 -9.31
CA ALA A 120 -11.64 16.53 -8.37
C ALA A 120 -12.86 15.83 -9.03
N ASN A 121 -12.97 15.92 -10.36
CA ASN A 121 -14.07 15.33 -11.11
C ASN A 121 -13.80 13.89 -11.59
N MET A 122 -12.74 13.23 -11.12
CA MET A 122 -12.77 11.76 -11.14
C MET A 122 -13.66 11.30 -9.99
N SER A 123 -14.89 10.96 -10.33
CA SER A 123 -15.90 10.64 -9.32
C SER A 123 -15.40 9.46 -8.49
N LYS A 124 -15.71 9.44 -7.19
CA LYS A 124 -15.49 8.27 -6.30
C LYS A 124 -15.96 6.94 -6.93
N LYS A 125 -16.88 7.01 -7.90
CA LYS A 125 -17.38 5.89 -8.71
C LYS A 125 -16.37 5.41 -9.77
N GLU A 126 -15.60 6.29 -10.39
CA GLU A 126 -14.55 5.96 -11.37
C GLU A 126 -13.32 5.36 -10.71
N MET A 127 -12.86 5.92 -9.57
CA MET A 127 -11.81 5.27 -8.77
C MET A 127 -12.27 3.90 -8.23
N LYS A 128 -13.53 3.79 -7.80
CA LYS A 128 -14.11 2.49 -7.41
C LYS A 128 -14.22 1.52 -8.59
N ALA A 129 -14.40 2.02 -9.82
CA ALA A 129 -14.45 1.20 -11.03
C ALA A 129 -13.07 0.68 -11.43
N LEU A 130 -12.03 1.53 -11.39
CA LEU A 130 -10.63 1.10 -11.56
C LEU A 130 -10.25 0.07 -10.51
N PHE A 131 -10.67 0.28 -9.26
CA PHE A 131 -10.47 -0.67 -8.18
C PHE A 131 -11.19 -2.01 -8.42
N LYS A 132 -12.43 -1.98 -8.93
CA LYS A 132 -13.18 -3.20 -9.29
C LYS A 132 -12.52 -3.97 -10.44
N LEU A 133 -11.96 -3.26 -11.42
CA LEU A 133 -11.24 -3.86 -12.55
C LEU A 133 -9.97 -4.60 -12.09
N VAL A 134 -9.20 -4.00 -11.17
CA VAL A 134 -8.01 -4.64 -10.58
C VAL A 134 -8.39 -5.86 -9.73
N MET A 135 -9.55 -5.84 -9.07
CA MET A 135 -10.05 -6.97 -8.27
C MET A 135 -10.53 -8.15 -9.13
N GLU A 136 -11.22 -7.89 -10.26
CA GLU A 136 -11.71 -8.95 -11.16
C GLU A 136 -10.55 -9.74 -11.80
N ASP A 137 -9.46 -9.07 -12.19
CA ASP A 137 -8.25 -9.72 -12.75
C ASP A 137 -7.48 -10.57 -11.72
N VAL A 138 -7.61 -10.26 -10.42
CA VAL A 138 -6.94 -11.01 -9.34
C VAL A 138 -7.77 -12.21 -8.89
N GLU A 139 -9.11 -12.09 -8.84
CA GLU A 139 -10.00 -13.21 -8.49
C GLU A 139 -10.12 -14.24 -9.62
N GLU A 140 -10.05 -13.84 -10.91
CA GLU A 140 -10.03 -14.79 -12.03
C GLU A 140 -8.72 -15.59 -12.12
N ALA A 141 -7.59 -15.07 -11.60
CA ALA A 141 -6.32 -15.80 -11.57
C ALA A 141 -6.24 -16.87 -10.47
N ASP A 142 -7.14 -16.83 -9.48
CA ASP A 142 -7.26 -17.83 -8.40
C ASP A 142 -8.39 -18.87 -8.68
N SER A 143 -9.08 -18.77 -9.81
CA SER A 143 -10.17 -19.69 -10.20
C SER A 143 -9.94 -20.33 -11.57
N ASP A 144 -9.03 -21.30 -11.61
CA ASP A 144 -9.07 -22.46 -12.52
C ASP A 144 -8.28 -23.61 -11.85
N SER A 145 -8.97 -24.49 -11.12
CA SER A 145 -9.33 -25.89 -11.49
C SER A 145 -8.39 -26.90 -10.78
N ASP A 146 -8.81 -28.04 -10.22
CA ASP A 146 -9.97 -28.89 -10.48
C ASP A 146 -10.50 -29.58 -9.21
N VAL A 147 -11.83 -29.67 -9.15
CA VAL A 147 -12.53 -30.76 -8.49
C VAL A 147 -12.50 -31.96 -9.43
N ASP A 148 -12.06 -33.12 -8.96
CA ASP A 148 -12.59 -34.38 -9.48
C ASP A 148 -12.61 -35.48 -8.41
N THR A 149 -13.78 -36.11 -8.35
CA THR A 149 -14.22 -37.12 -7.40
C THR A 149 -13.83 -38.51 -7.88
N TYR A 150 -13.27 -39.37 -7.02
CA TYR A 150 -13.42 -40.82 -7.19
C TYR A 150 -13.65 -41.53 -5.84
N PHE A 151 -14.87 -42.05 -5.72
CA PHE A 151 -15.26 -43.11 -4.79
C PHE A 151 -14.42 -44.37 -5.03
N SER A 152 -14.07 -45.09 -3.96
CA SER A 152 -13.96 -46.55 -3.98
C SER A 152 -14.23 -47.07 -2.57
N GLU A 153 -15.44 -47.59 -2.38
CA GLU A 153 -15.71 -48.62 -1.38
C GLU A 153 -14.92 -49.86 -1.78
N GLU A 154 -14.09 -50.41 -0.87
CA GLU A 154 -13.76 -51.83 -0.94
C GLU A 154 -13.82 -52.43 0.46
N SER A 155 -14.50 -53.57 0.50
CA SER A 155 -15.05 -54.25 1.66
C SER A 155 -14.00 -55.03 2.47
N GLY A 156 -14.39 -55.46 3.67
CA GLY A 156 -13.56 -56.21 4.64
C GLY A 156 -12.95 -57.51 4.10
N SER A 157 -11.92 -58.03 4.75
CA SER A 157 -11.89 -59.17 5.71
C SER A 157 -10.38 -59.32 6.08
N GLU A 158 -9.89 -59.80 7.22
CA GLU A 158 -10.31 -60.77 8.25
C GLU A 158 -9.82 -60.31 9.64
#